data_AF-A0A914P3L8-F1
#
_entry.id   AF-A0A914P3L8-F1
#
_cell.length_a   1.000
_cell.length_b   1.000
_cell.length_c   1.000
_cell.angle_alpha   90.00
_cell.angle_beta   90.00
_cell.angle_gamma   90.00
#
_symmetry.space_group_name_H-M   'P 1'
#
loop_
_entity.id
_entity.type
_entity.pdbx_description
1 polymer ?
#
loop_
_entity_poly.entity_id
_entity_poly.type
_entity_poly.pdbx_seq_one_letter_code
_entity_poly.pdbx_strand_id
1 'polypeptide(L)'
;MLTVLFGLYHYNQGNPLSLFWRAAYSALSKPAWGLGLTWLIVSCYYGYGGPINQFMSWNIWVPFGRLSYCAYLVHYPLIAYVYGLEKNAIYFSSIWQIILNYFIPVTALTFAFALILSVMVEIPAGKVGL
;
A
#
# COMPACT_ATOMS: atom_id res chain seq x y z
N MET A 1 -4.26 -11.59 11.25
CA MET A 1 -4.39 -10.18 10.79
C MET A 1 -4.45 -9.19 11.94
N LEU A 2 -5.45 -9.26 12.84
CA LEU A 2 -5.57 -8.29 13.95
C LEU A 2 -4.41 -8.34 14.96
N THR A 3 -3.88 -9.53 15.25
CA THR A 3 -2.71 -9.71 16.14
C THR A 3 -1.45 -9.02 15.62
N VAL A 4 -1.30 -8.89 14.29
CA VAL A 4 -0.19 -8.13 13.70
C VAL A 4 -0.41 -6.63 13.95
N LEU A 5 -1.63 -6.11 13.84
CA LEU A 5 -1.91 -4.69 14.05
C LEU A 5 -1.81 -4.28 15.53
N PHE A 6 -2.34 -5.09 16.44
CA PHE A 6 -2.36 -4.76 17.87
C PHE A 6 -1.11 -5.25 18.63
N GLY A 7 -0.27 -6.10 18.03
CA GLY A 7 0.90 -6.67 18.70
C GLY A 7 1.96 -5.64 19.14
N LEU A 8 2.00 -4.47 18.49
CA LEU A 8 2.89 -3.36 18.86
C LEU A 8 2.22 -2.30 19.75
N TYR A 9 0.95 -2.46 20.12
CA TYR A 9 0.22 -1.45 20.90
C TYR A 9 0.87 -1.18 22.27
N HIS A 10 1.34 -2.23 22.94
CA HIS A 10 2.05 -2.11 24.22
C HIS A 10 3.47 -1.56 24.07
N TYR A 11 4.15 -1.86 22.95
CA TYR A 11 5.45 -1.29 22.63
C TYR A 11 5.38 0.23 22.43
N ASN A 12 4.33 0.70 21.76
CA ASN A 12 4.11 2.13 21.49
C ASN A 12 3.78 2.96 22.75
N GLN A 13 3.40 2.32 23.86
CA GLN A 13 3.15 2.97 25.15
C GLN A 13 4.40 3.13 26.02
N GLY A 14 5.59 2.83 25.48
CA GLY A 14 6.86 2.99 26.17
C GLY A 14 7.31 1.76 26.98
N ASN A 15 6.59 0.63 26.90
CA ASN A 15 7.04 -0.61 27.51
C ASN A 15 8.10 -1.30 26.63
N PRO A 16 9.32 -1.53 27.13
CA PRO A 16 10.36 -2.18 26.35
C PRO A 16 10.00 -3.65 26.11
N LEU A 17 9.74 -4.01 24.85
CA LEU A 17 9.65 -5.42 24.45
C LEU A 17 11.04 -6.06 24.47
N SER A 18 11.11 -7.30 24.95
CA SER A 18 12.33 -8.11 24.83
C SER A 18 12.78 -8.21 23.36
N LEU A 19 14.09 -8.30 23.14
CA LEU A 19 14.69 -8.37 21.80
C LEU A 19 14.09 -9.51 20.95
N PHE A 20 13.84 -10.66 21.58
CA PHE A 20 13.22 -11.81 20.93
C PHE A 20 11.85 -11.48 20.32
N TRP A 21 10.93 -10.89 21.11
CA TRP A 21 9.60 -10.53 20.62
C TRP A 21 9.63 -9.48 19.51
N ARG A 22 10.58 -8.54 19.56
CA ARG A 22 10.77 -7.53 18.50
C ARG A 22 11.22 -8.16 17.18
N ALA A 23 12.21 -9.04 17.25
CA ALA A 23 12.72 -9.76 16.07
C ALA A 23 11.66 -10.70 15.49
N ALA A 24 10.97 -11.45 16.35
CA ALA A 24 9.88 -12.35 15.96
C ALA A 24 8.74 -11.59 15.27
N TYR A 25 8.31 -10.45 15.83
CA TYR A 25 7.29 -9.61 15.22
C TYR A 25 7.75 -9.07 13.85
N SER A 26 8.99 -8.59 13.74
CA SER A 26 9.53 -8.07 12.47
C SER A 26 9.57 -9.14 11.37
N ALA A 27 9.95 -10.38 11.72
CA ALA A 27 10.02 -11.48 10.77
C ALA A 27 8.64 -12.07 10.40
N LEU A 28 7.74 -12.22 11.36
CA LEU A 28 6.47 -12.95 11.17
C LEU A 28 5.29 -12.06 10.78
N SER A 29 5.35 -10.76 11.04
CA SER A 29 4.25 -9.83 10.74
C SER A 29 3.84 -9.85 9.25
N LYS A 30 4.80 -9.74 8.33
CA LYS A 30 4.52 -9.72 6.89
C LYS A 30 4.02 -11.07 6.36
N PRO A 31 4.65 -12.22 6.67
CA PRO A 31 4.11 -13.53 6.29
C PRO A 31 2.73 -13.80 6.88
N ALA A 32 2.50 -13.46 8.16
CA ALA A 32 1.20 -13.65 8.80
C ALA A 32 0.09 -12.80 8.17
N TRP A 33 0.42 -11.59 7.72
CA TRP A 33 -0.49 -10.77 6.91
C TRP A 33 -0.78 -11.41 5.56
N GLY A 34 0.27 -11.85 4.85
CA GLY A 34 0.16 -12.55 3.57
C GLY A 34 -0.73 -13.80 3.65
N LEU A 35 -0.52 -14.65 4.66
CA LEU A 35 -1.35 -15.84 4.90
C LEU A 35 -2.83 -15.50 5.12
N GLY A 36 -3.11 -14.41 5.84
CA GLY A 36 -4.48 -13.92 6.00
C GLY A 36 -5.13 -13.52 4.67
N LEU A 37 -4.38 -12.81 3.82
CA LEU A 37 -4.85 -12.45 2.48
C LEU A 37 -5.01 -13.69 1.57
N THR A 38 -4.09 -14.65 1.63
CA THR A 38 -4.20 -15.90 0.88
C THR A 38 -5.45 -16.66 1.27
N TRP A 39 -5.73 -16.79 2.57
CA TRP A 39 -6.95 -17.42 3.05
C TRP A 39 -8.22 -16.70 2.54
N LEU A 40 -8.19 -15.37 2.50
CA LEU A 40 -9.29 -14.56 1.96
C LEU A 40 -9.55 -14.88 0.48
N ILE A 41 -8.49 -14.92 -0.34
CA ILE A 41 -8.58 -15.24 -1.76
C ILE A 41 -9.12 -16.65 -1.98
N VAL A 42 -8.56 -17.63 -1.25
CA VAL A 42 -9.00 -19.03 -1.30
C VAL A 42 -10.48 -19.16 -0.89
N SER A 43 -10.90 -18.47 0.17
CA SER A 43 -12.29 -18.47 0.62
C SER A 43 -13.25 -17.88 -0.43
N CYS A 44 -12.82 -16.84 -1.15
CA CYS A 44 -13.59 -16.28 -2.26
C CYS A 44 -13.65 -17.24 -3.45
N TYR A 45 -12.53 -17.90 -3.79
CA TYR A 45 -12.45 -18.87 -4.87
C TYR A 45 -13.40 -20.07 -4.68
N TYR A 46 -13.45 -20.63 -3.47
CA TYR A 46 -14.35 -21.75 -3.15
C TYR A 46 -15.79 -21.33 -2.82
N GLY A 47 -16.14 -20.04 -2.94
CA GLY A 47 -17.50 -19.54 -2.70
C GLY A 47 -17.88 -19.37 -1.23
N TYR A 48 -16.96 -19.62 -0.29
CA TYR A 48 -17.18 -19.42 1.15
C TYR A 48 -17.06 -17.94 1.59
N GLY A 49 -16.69 -17.04 0.68
CA GLY A 49 -16.49 -15.60 0.96
C GLY A 49 -17.76 -14.78 1.15
N GLY A 50 -18.95 -15.31 0.88
CA GLY A 50 -20.23 -14.63 1.11
C GLY A 50 -20.28 -13.19 0.55
N PRO A 51 -20.62 -12.17 1.36
CA PRO A 51 -20.66 -10.76 0.92
C PRO A 51 -19.32 -10.23 0.40
N ILE A 52 -18.20 -10.71 0.94
CA ILE A 52 -16.86 -10.28 0.51
C ILE A 52 -16.60 -10.72 -0.92
N ASN A 53 -17.06 -11.92 -1.30
CA ASN A 53 -16.93 -12.40 -2.67
C ASN A 53 -17.70 -11.51 -3.66
N GLN A 54 -18.91 -11.09 -3.29
CA GLN A 54 -19.70 -10.17 -4.13
C GLN A 54 -19.03 -8.81 -4.29
N PHE A 55 -18.46 -8.27 -3.20
CA PHE A 55 -17.71 -7.02 -3.24
C PHE A 55 -16.46 -7.15 -4.12
N MET A 56 -15.64 -8.19 -3.91
CA MET A 56 -14.39 -8.38 -4.67
C MET A 56 -14.62 -8.75 -6.14
N SER A 57 -15.79 -9.28 -6.50
CA SER A 57 -16.13 -9.61 -7.88
C SER A 57 -16.65 -8.42 -8.71
N TRP A 58 -16.69 -7.21 -8.15
CA TRP A 58 -17.15 -6.03 -8.89
C TRP A 58 -16.18 -5.60 -10.01
N ASN A 59 -16.72 -5.34 -11.19
CA ASN A 59 -15.95 -4.86 -12.36
C ASN A 59 -15.26 -3.50 -12.13
N ILE A 60 -15.64 -2.75 -11.08
CA ILE A 60 -14.98 -1.50 -10.69
C ILE A 60 -13.51 -1.71 -10.26
N TRP A 61 -13.16 -2.90 -9.78
CA TRP A 61 -11.80 -3.22 -9.38
C TRP A 61 -10.84 -3.35 -10.56
N VAL A 62 -11.34 -3.63 -11.76
CA VAL A 62 -10.52 -3.80 -12.96
C VAL A 62 -9.77 -2.50 -13.31
N PRO A 63 -10.44 -1.34 -13.55
CA PRO A 63 -9.73 -0.08 -13.81
C PRO A 63 -8.92 0.37 -12.59
N PHE A 64 -9.40 0.13 -11.36
CA PHE A 64 -8.70 0.52 -10.15
C PHE A 64 -7.38 -0.25 -9.95
N GLY A 65 -7.37 -1.54 -10.27
CA GLY A 65 -6.17 -2.39 -10.23
C GLY A 65 -5.11 -1.91 -11.21
N ARG A 66 -5.51 -1.50 -12.41
CA ARG A 66 -4.57 -0.98 -13.41
C ARG A 66 -4.02 0.40 -13.01
N LEU A 67 -4.87 1.29 -12.48
CA LEU A 67 -4.41 2.57 -11.94
C LEU A 67 -3.40 2.38 -10.79
N SER A 68 -3.66 1.42 -9.90
CA SER A 68 -2.75 1.08 -8.80
C SER A 68 -1.39 0.57 -9.30
N TYR A 69 -1.38 -0.18 -10.41
CA TYR A 69 -0.14 -0.60 -11.07
C TYR A 69 0.63 0.58 -11.65
N CYS A 70 -0.03 1.51 -12.36
CA CYS A 70 0.60 2.73 -12.85
C CYS A 70 1.16 3.58 -11.69
N ALA A 71 0.41 3.69 -10.59
CA ALA A 71 0.85 4.39 -9.40
C ALA A 71 2.11 3.75 -8.81
N TYR A 72 2.16 2.42 -8.70
CA TYR A 72 3.34 1.69 -8.22
C TYR A 72 4.60 2.01 -9.04
N LEU A 73 4.49 2.04 -10.37
CA LEU A 73 5.63 2.32 -11.26
C LEU A 73 6.16 3.76 -11.10
N VAL A 74 5.27 4.74 -10.91
CA VAL A 74 5.67 6.16 -10.76
C VAL A 74 6.13 6.49 -9.35
N HIS A 75 5.57 5.83 -8.34
CA HIS A 75 5.76 6.21 -6.95
C HIS A 75 7.23 6.24 -6.54
N TYR A 76 7.98 5.18 -6.86
CA TYR A 76 9.38 5.07 -6.46
C TYR A 76 10.29 6.11 -7.15
N PRO A 77 10.26 6.29 -8.49
CA PRO A 77 10.96 7.39 -9.14
C PRO A 77 10.59 8.77 -8.61
N LEU A 78 9.30 9.00 -8.31
CA LEU A 78 8.84 10.27 -7.78
C LEU A 78 9.39 10.55 -6.38
N ILE A 79 9.40 9.55 -5.51
CA ILE A 79 10.07 9.63 -4.20
C ILE A 79 11.55 9.95 -4.41
N ALA A 80 12.28 9.18 -5.22
CA ALA A 80 13.69 9.42 -5.46
C ALA A 80 13.98 10.85 -5.96
N TYR A 81 13.12 11.36 -6.83
CA TYR A 81 13.21 12.73 -7.34
C TYR A 81 12.95 13.79 -6.25
N VAL A 82 11.84 13.67 -5.51
CA VAL A 82 11.48 14.64 -4.45
C VAL A 82 12.55 14.69 -3.37
N TYR A 83 13.04 13.53 -2.91
CA TYR A 83 14.09 13.47 -1.91
C TYR A 83 15.45 13.94 -2.47
N GLY A 84 15.71 13.77 -3.77
CA GLY A 84 16.93 14.27 -4.42
C GLY A 84 16.98 15.79 -4.61
N LEU A 85 15.83 16.48 -4.59
CA LEU A 85 15.75 17.94 -4.60
C LEU A 85 16.07 18.56 -3.23
N GLU A 86 15.94 17.78 -2.16
CA GLU A 86 16.14 18.25 -0.80
C GLU A 86 17.64 18.31 -0.46
N LYS A 87 18.17 19.53 -0.37
CA LYS A 87 19.60 19.76 -0.04
C LYS A 87 19.91 19.73 1.45
N ASN A 88 18.88 19.71 2.31
CA ASN A 88 19.00 19.76 3.76
C ASN A 88 18.59 18.41 4.38
N ALA A 89 19.12 18.11 5.57
CA ALA A 89 18.69 16.94 6.33
C ALA A 89 17.20 17.06 6.70
N ILE A 90 16.42 16.02 6.41
CA ILE A 90 14.99 15.97 6.72
C ILE A 90 14.83 15.87 8.24
N TYR A 91 14.28 16.92 8.86
CA TYR A 91 14.01 16.95 10.30
C TYR A 91 12.69 16.24 10.62
N PHE A 92 12.78 14.99 11.06
CA PHE A 92 11.65 14.21 11.54
C PHE A 92 11.24 14.62 12.96
N SER A 93 10.71 15.83 13.14
CA SER A 93 10.35 16.34 14.47
C SER A 93 8.98 15.86 14.94
N SER A 94 8.01 15.71 14.04
CA SER A 94 6.61 15.42 14.36
C SER A 94 5.96 14.59 13.26
N ILE A 95 5.23 13.55 13.65
CA ILE A 95 4.49 12.67 12.72
C ILE A 95 3.52 13.45 11.83
N TRP A 96 2.89 14.49 12.38
CA TRP A 96 1.97 15.34 11.62
C TRP A 96 2.66 16.15 10.53
N GLN A 97 3.86 16.66 10.79
CA GLN A 97 4.61 17.40 9.78
C GLN A 97 5.02 16.48 8.62
N ILE A 98 5.41 15.24 8.92
CA ILE A 98 5.77 14.24 7.91
C ILE A 98 4.56 13.90 7.03
N ILE A 99 3.41 13.68 7.65
CA ILE A 99 2.18 13.34 6.93
C ILE A 99 1.76 14.48 6.01
N LEU A 100 1.70 15.71 6.53
CA LEU A 100 1.20 16.86 5.79
C LEU A 100 2.16 17.33 4.70
N ASN A 101 3.48 17.36 4.97
CA ASN A 101 4.45 17.96 4.05
C ASN A 101 5.04 16.96 3.04
N TYR A 102 5.06 15.66 3.36
CA TYR A 102 5.69 14.66 2.49
C TYR A 102 4.70 13.60 2.02
N PHE A 103 3.99 12.95 2.93
CA PHE A 103 3.17 11.80 2.57
C PHE A 103 1.99 12.16 1.65
N ILE A 104 1.17 13.13 2.05
CA ILE A 104 0.01 13.57 1.27
C ILE A 104 0.42 14.09 -0.12
N PRO A 105 1.36 15.06 -0.26
CA PRO A 105 1.69 15.61 -1.57
C PRO A 105 2.34 14.58 -2.51
N VAL A 106 3.26 13.75 -2.02
CA VAL A 106 3.89 12.71 -2.86
C VAL A 106 2.86 11.69 -3.33
N THR A 107 1.94 11.28 -2.46
CA THR A 107 0.87 10.35 -2.83
C THR A 107 -0.10 10.97 -3.84
N ALA A 108 -0.53 12.21 -3.61
CA ALA A 108 -1.41 12.93 -4.53
C ALA A 108 -0.77 13.10 -5.91
N LEU A 109 0.50 13.50 -5.98
CA LEU A 109 1.26 13.60 -7.22
C LEU A 109 1.41 12.24 -7.91
N THR A 110 1.69 11.17 -7.15
CA THR A 110 1.79 9.80 -7.69
C THR A 110 0.49 9.41 -8.40
N PHE A 111 -0.67 9.61 -7.76
CA PHE A 111 -1.95 9.27 -8.37
C PHE A 111 -2.29 10.18 -9.55
N ALA A 112 -1.92 11.47 -9.52
CA ALA A 112 -2.10 12.37 -10.66
C ALA A 112 -1.30 11.90 -11.89
N PHE A 113 -0.02 11.57 -11.72
CA PHE A 113 0.81 11.01 -12.79
C PHE A 113 0.35 9.62 -13.22
N ALA A 114 -0.07 8.77 -12.29
CA ALA A 114 -0.61 7.45 -12.59
C ALA A 114 -1.87 7.53 -13.46
N LEU A 115 -2.76 8.49 -13.20
CA LEU A 115 -3.94 8.75 -14.02
C LEU A 115 -3.55 9.16 -15.43
N ILE A 116 -2.58 10.06 -15.59
CA ILE A 116 -2.08 10.48 -16.91
C ILE A 116 -1.52 9.27 -17.66
N LEU A 117 -0.66 8.46 -17.02
CA LEU A 117 -0.08 7.27 -17.64
C LEU A 117 -1.14 6.21 -17.97
N SER A 118 -2.09 5.96 -17.07
CA SER A 118 -3.21 5.05 -17.30
C SER A 118 -4.03 5.51 -18.51
N VAL A 119 -4.40 6.78 -18.60
CA VAL A 119 -5.13 7.33 -19.77
C VAL A 119 -4.31 7.22 -21.06
N MET A 120 -3.02 7.57 -21.02
CA MET A 120 -2.14 7.56 -22.20
C MET A 120 -1.83 6.15 -22.72
N VAL A 121 -1.72 5.15 -21.85
CA VAL A 121 -1.36 3.79 -22.23
C VAL A 121 -2.60 2.92 -22.46
N GLU A 122 -3.65 3.09 -21.66
CA GLU A 122 -4.81 2.20 -21.68
C GLU A 122 -5.84 2.55 -22.75
N ILE A 123 -6.02 3.84 -23.08
CA ILE A 123 -6.91 4.25 -24.19
C ILE A 123 -6.41 3.72 -25.54
N PRO A 124 -5.12 3.79 -25.90
CA PRO A 124 -4.64 3.18 -27.13
C PRO A 124 -4.57 1.64 -27.04
N ALA A 125 -4.15 1.06 -25.91
CA ALA A 125 -4.06 -0.41 -25.78
C ALA A 125 -5.43 -1.10 -25.77
N GLY A 126 -6.48 -0.44 -25.25
CA GLY A 126 -7.85 -0.96 -25.26
C GLY A 126 -8.50 -0.99 -26.64
N LYS A 127 -7.98 -0.25 -27.63
CA LYS A 127 -8.48 -0.25 -29.01
C LYS A 127 -7.82 -1.28 -29.93
N VAL A 128 -6.69 -1.87 -29.53
CA VAL A 128 -5.93 -2.84 -30.34
C VAL A 128 -6.27 -4.31 -29.98
N GLY A 129 -7.03 -4.53 -28.90
CA GLY A 129 -7.44 -5.85 -28.42
C GLY A 129 -8.92 -6.20 -28.64
N LEU A 130 -9.53 -5.72 -29.73
CA LEU A 130 -10.83 -6.19 -30.23
C LEU A 130 -10.63 -7.29 -31.29
#